data_AF-A0A5C3LZG4-F1
#
_entry.id   AF-A0A5C3LZG4-F1
#
_cell.length_a   1.000
_cell.length_b   1.000
_cell.length_c   1.000
_cell.angle_alpha   90.00
_cell.angle_beta   90.00
_cell.angle_gamma   90.00
#
_symmetry.space_group_name_H-M   'P 1'
#
loop_
_entity.id
_entity.type
_entity.pdbx_description
1 polymer ?
#
loop_
_entity_poly.entity_id
_entity_poly.type
_entity_poly.pdbx_seq_one_letter_code
_entity_poly.pdbx_strand_id
1 'polypeptide(L)'
;MHKETPHHSSSKPSSKFEDRLHTNYAPSDEQLEELSSFISSKLPELERLSAAANQYKELKEIVDAHQALLSPIRRVPEEILAQIFIFCLPTDRCAVMNVREPPLLLGRVCSQWRDIAVRTPRLWSSIHIVPPLC
;
A
#
# COMPACT_ATOMS: atom_id res chain seq x y z
N MET A 1 12.20 -26.66 -15.02
CA MET A 1 11.08 -25.81 -15.49
C MET A 1 11.57 -24.37 -15.52
N HIS A 2 12.09 -23.94 -16.65
CA HIS A 2 12.48 -22.55 -16.89
C HIS A 2 11.21 -21.74 -17.15
N LYS A 3 10.93 -20.74 -16.32
CA LYS A 3 9.89 -19.76 -16.60
C LYS A 3 10.51 -18.71 -17.51
N GLU A 4 10.10 -18.72 -18.77
CA GLU A 4 10.32 -17.60 -19.68
C GLU A 4 9.60 -16.37 -19.12
N THR A 5 10.38 -15.35 -18.78
CA THR A 5 9.87 -14.00 -18.54
C THR A 5 9.44 -13.39 -19.87
N PRO A 6 8.22 -12.85 -20.01
CA PRO A 6 7.84 -12.14 -21.22
C PRO A 6 8.62 -10.83 -21.26
N HIS A 7 9.52 -10.70 -22.24
CA HIS A 7 10.08 -9.42 -22.63
C HIS A 7 8.95 -8.57 -23.22
N HIS A 8 8.32 -7.76 -22.37
CA HIS A 8 7.47 -6.68 -22.83
C HIS A 8 8.37 -5.59 -23.41
N SER A 9 8.62 -5.67 -24.72
CA SER A 9 9.30 -4.63 -25.48
C SER A 9 8.40 -3.40 -25.56
N SER A 10 8.35 -2.62 -24.48
CA SER A 10 7.78 -1.28 -24.52
C SER A 10 8.77 -0.40 -25.27
N SER A 11 8.58 -0.29 -26.58
CA SER A 11 9.28 0.69 -27.41
C SER A 11 9.00 2.07 -26.85
N LYS A 12 10.02 2.70 -26.25
CA LYS A 12 9.93 4.11 -25.83
C LYS A 12 9.52 4.94 -27.07
N PRO A 13 8.56 5.86 -26.94
CA PRO A 13 8.30 6.83 -27.99
C PRO A 13 9.57 7.68 -28.16
N SER A 14 10.31 7.43 -29.23
CA SER A 14 11.56 8.15 -29.53
C SER A 14 11.22 9.42 -30.28
N SER A 15 11.60 10.58 -29.72
CA SER A 15 11.50 11.87 -30.40
C SER A 15 12.77 12.12 -31.22
N LYS A 16 12.65 12.83 -32.36
CA LYS A 16 13.83 13.29 -33.13
C LYS A 16 14.72 14.25 -32.35
N PHE A 17 14.22 14.81 -31.25
CA PHE A 17 14.93 15.77 -30.40
C PHE A 17 15.46 15.15 -29.10
N GLU A 18 15.44 13.82 -28.96
CA GLU A 18 15.83 13.10 -27.72
C GLU A 18 17.22 13.54 -27.21
N ASP A 19 18.21 13.60 -28.11
CA ASP A 19 19.60 13.96 -27.78
C ASP A 19 19.77 15.43 -27.34
N ARG A 20 18.75 16.26 -27.54
CA ARG A 20 18.75 17.68 -27.19
C ARG A 20 17.92 17.98 -25.94
N LEU A 21 17.20 17.00 -25.41
CA LEU A 21 16.47 17.14 -24.16
C LEU A 21 17.43 17.46 -23.02
N HIS A 22 17.01 18.33 -22.08
CA HIS A 22 17.81 18.76 -20.92
C HIS A 22 19.10 19.55 -21.26
N THR A 23 19.17 20.15 -22.45
CA THR A 23 20.26 21.05 -22.86
C THR A 23 19.77 22.50 -22.97
N ASN A 24 20.69 23.47 -23.05
CA ASN A 24 20.37 24.87 -23.37
C ASN A 24 20.15 25.10 -24.88
N TYR A 25 19.84 24.06 -25.65
CA TYR A 25 19.57 24.16 -27.08
C TYR A 25 18.35 25.04 -27.35
N ALA A 26 18.51 26.06 -28.20
CA ALA A 26 17.41 26.91 -28.67
C ALA A 26 16.94 26.43 -30.06
N PRO A 27 15.72 25.90 -30.19
CA PRO A 27 15.18 25.46 -31.48
C PRO A 27 14.89 26.64 -32.41
N SER A 28 14.94 26.42 -33.72
CA SER A 28 14.40 27.34 -34.73
C SER A 28 12.87 27.29 -34.78
N ASP A 29 12.24 28.27 -35.42
CA ASP A 29 10.77 28.33 -35.54
C ASP A 29 10.16 27.08 -36.20
N GLU A 30 10.78 26.56 -37.26
CA GLU A 30 10.37 25.30 -37.90
C GLU A 30 10.43 24.11 -36.93
N GLN A 31 11.44 24.06 -36.06
CA GLN A 31 11.58 23.02 -35.05
C GLN A 31 10.56 23.18 -33.91
N LEU A 32 10.18 24.41 -33.57
CA LEU A 32 9.10 24.68 -32.61
C LEU A 32 7.75 24.17 -33.15
N GLU A 33 7.47 24.39 -34.44
CA GLU A 33 6.28 23.83 -35.09
C GLU A 33 6.30 22.30 -35.05
N GLU A 34 7.43 21.66 -35.40
CA GLU A 34 7.57 20.20 -35.34
C GLU A 34 7.38 19.65 -33.92
N LEU A 35 7.98 20.30 -32.91
CA LEU A 35 7.82 19.94 -31.50
C LEU A 35 6.38 20.10 -31.03
N SER A 36 5.70 21.19 -31.39
CA SER A 36 4.31 21.43 -31.00
C SER A 36 3.37 20.39 -31.62
N SER A 37 3.59 20.03 -32.89
CA SER A 37 2.87 18.97 -33.59
C SER A 37 3.10 17.61 -32.93
N PHE A 38 4.36 17.31 -32.60
CA PHE A 38 4.72 16.07 -31.90
C PHE A 38 4.04 15.98 -30.52
N ILE A 39 4.11 17.03 -29.70
CA ILE A 39 3.44 17.07 -28.38
C ILE A 39 1.93 16.90 -28.56
N SER A 40 1.32 17.65 -29.47
CA SER A 40 -0.12 17.58 -29.75
C SER A 40 -0.57 16.18 -30.17
N SER A 41 0.28 15.46 -30.93
CA SER A 41 0.02 14.07 -31.31
C SER A 41 0.09 13.09 -30.14
N LYS A 42 0.82 13.42 -29.06
CA LYS A 42 1.03 12.56 -27.89
C LYS A 42 0.08 12.84 -26.72
N LEU A 43 -0.49 14.03 -26.63
CA LEU A 43 -1.45 14.38 -25.57
C LEU A 43 -2.63 13.39 -25.45
N PRO A 44 -3.30 12.96 -26.54
CA PRO A 44 -4.42 12.02 -26.42
C PRO A 44 -4.01 10.64 -25.87
N GLU A 45 -2.81 10.18 -26.22
CA GLU A 45 -2.27 8.91 -25.71
C GLU A 45 -1.99 9.00 -24.20
N LEU A 46 -1.43 10.14 -23.75
CA LEU A 46 -1.17 10.41 -22.34
C LEU A 46 -2.47 10.48 -21.52
N GLU A 47 -3.49 11.18 -22.04
CA GLU A 47 -4.82 11.26 -21.42
C GLU A 47 -5.50 9.88 -21.32
N ARG A 48 -5.42 9.08 -22.38
CA ARG A 48 -5.97 7.72 -22.37
C ARG A 48 -5.29 6.83 -21.32
N LEU A 49 -3.97 6.90 -21.23
CA LEU A 49 -3.21 6.12 -20.26
C LEU A 49 -3.47 6.57 -18.82
N SER A 50 -3.60 7.88 -18.58
CA SER A 50 -3.94 8.39 -17.25
C SER A 50 -5.36 7.99 -16.83
N ALA A 51 -6.33 8.05 -17.75
CA ALA A 51 -7.68 7.56 -17.51
C ALA A 51 -7.69 6.05 -17.19
N ALA A 52 -7.00 5.23 -17.98
CA ALA A 52 -6.90 3.79 -17.73
C ALA A 52 -6.21 3.47 -16.39
N ALA A 53 -5.18 4.22 -16.00
CA ALA A 53 -4.50 4.06 -14.72
C ALA A 53 -5.44 4.40 -13.54
N ASN A 54 -6.23 5.46 -13.67
CA ASN A 54 -7.23 5.83 -12.67
C ASN A 54 -8.33 4.75 -12.55
N GLN A 55 -8.86 4.27 -13.67
CA GLN A 55 -9.84 3.19 -13.69
C GLN A 55 -9.29 1.90 -13.04
N TYR A 56 -8.04 1.55 -13.33
CA TYR A 56 -7.38 0.41 -12.68
C TYR A 56 -7.32 0.59 -11.17
N LYS A 57 -6.94 1.78 -10.69
CA LYS A 57 -6.86 2.09 -9.26
C LYS A 57 -8.21 1.95 -8.58
N GLU A 58 -9.26 2.53 -9.15
CA GLU A 58 -10.64 2.42 -8.62
C GLU A 58 -11.10 0.96 -8.54
N LEU A 59 -10.88 0.20 -9.63
CA LEU A 59 -11.28 -1.20 -9.67
C LEU A 59 -10.48 -2.04 -8.67
N LYS A 60 -9.19 -1.74 -8.51
CA LYS A 60 -8.32 -2.41 -7.53
C LYS A 60 -8.78 -2.15 -6.10
N GLU A 61 -9.14 -0.91 -5.77
CA GLU A 61 -9.69 -0.54 -4.46
C GLU A 61 -10.99 -1.30 -4.16
N ILE A 62 -11.89 -1.41 -5.14
CA ILE A 62 -13.12 -2.21 -5.02
C ILE A 62 -12.79 -3.69 -4.76
N VAL A 63 -11.92 -4.28 -5.57
CA VAL A 63 -11.53 -5.70 -5.43
C VAL A 63 -10.90 -5.94 -4.06
N ASP A 64 -9.97 -5.10 -3.62
CA ASP A 64 -9.28 -5.24 -2.33
C ASP A 64 -10.26 -5.14 -1.15
N ALA A 65 -11.20 -4.19 -1.20
CA ALA A 65 -12.23 -4.07 -0.18
C ALA A 65 -13.08 -5.34 -0.08
N HIS A 66 -13.50 -5.92 -1.20
CA HIS A 66 -14.30 -7.15 -1.22
C HIS A 66 -13.48 -8.37 -0.79
N GLN A 67 -12.21 -8.47 -1.21
CA GLN A 67 -11.32 -9.53 -0.73
C GLN A 67 -11.12 -9.45 0.79
N ALA A 68 -11.01 -8.24 1.35
CA ALA A 68 -10.93 -8.04 2.79
C ALA A 68 -12.21 -8.52 3.51
N LEU A 69 -13.39 -8.42 2.89
CA LEU A 69 -14.66 -8.98 3.42
C LEU A 69 -14.64 -10.52 3.44
N LEU A 70 -13.99 -11.14 2.46
CA LEU A 70 -13.86 -12.60 2.37
C LEU A 70 -12.81 -13.18 3.34
N SER A 71 -12.06 -12.32 4.05
CA SER A 71 -11.05 -12.77 5.00
C SER A 71 -11.66 -13.70 6.06
N PRO A 72 -11.14 -14.95 6.22
CA PRO A 72 -11.67 -15.92 7.17
C PRO A 72 -11.74 -15.40 8.61
N ILE A 73 -10.83 -14.49 8.97
CA ILE A 73 -10.75 -13.94 10.33
C ILE A 73 -12.03 -13.20 10.75
N ARG A 74 -12.80 -12.65 9.79
CA ARG A 74 -14.07 -11.96 10.07
C ARG A 74 -15.19 -12.91 10.51
N ARG A 75 -15.04 -14.22 10.28
CA ARG A 75 -16.00 -15.25 10.66
C ARG A 75 -15.64 -15.97 11.95
N VAL A 76 -14.47 -15.69 12.50
CA VAL A 76 -14.01 -16.29 13.75
C VAL A 76 -14.81 -15.67 14.90
N PRO A 77 -15.42 -16.47 15.80
CA PRO A 77 -16.12 -15.95 16.97
C PRO A 77 -15.22 -15.07 17.84
N GLU A 78 -15.79 -14.07 18.51
CA GLU A 78 -15.04 -13.11 19.34
C GLU A 78 -14.26 -13.82 20.45
N GLU A 79 -14.81 -14.90 21.01
CA GLU A 79 -14.20 -15.67 22.09
C GLU A 79 -12.93 -16.38 21.61
N ILE A 80 -12.95 -16.90 20.38
CA ILE A 80 -11.79 -17.57 19.78
C ILE A 80 -10.72 -16.55 19.44
N LEU A 81 -11.10 -15.39 18.90
CA LEU A 81 -10.15 -14.27 18.68
C LEU A 81 -9.52 -13.82 20.00
N ALA A 82 -10.30 -13.68 21.07
CA ALA A 82 -9.80 -13.33 22.40
C ALA A 82 -8.79 -14.37 22.93
N GLN A 83 -9.04 -15.67 22.74
CA GLN A 83 -8.05 -16.70 23.10
C GLN A 83 -6.77 -16.57 22.28
N ILE A 84 -6.88 -16.39 20.95
CA ILE A 84 -5.72 -16.18 20.08
C ILE A 84 -4.91 -14.97 20.57
N PHE A 85 -5.56 -13.86 20.88
CA PHE A 85 -4.90 -12.66 21.39
C PHE A 85 -4.13 -12.93 22.69
N ILE A 86 -4.69 -13.72 23.60
CA ILE A 86 -4.03 -14.10 24.86
C ILE A 86 -2.78 -14.95 24.56
N PHE A 87 -2.84 -15.85 23.57
CA PHE A 87 -1.69 -16.63 23.13
C PHE A 87 -0.60 -15.79 22.44
N CYS A 88 -0.90 -14.55 22.03
CA CYS A 88 0.10 -13.63 21.50
C CYS A 88 0.90 -12.90 22.59
N LEU A 89 0.51 -12.99 23.87
CA LEU A 89 1.25 -12.36 24.95
C LEU A 89 2.62 -13.03 25.17
N PRO A 90 3.66 -12.28 25.60
CA PRO A 90 4.92 -12.88 26.00
C PRO A 90 4.71 -13.89 27.14
N THR A 91 5.36 -15.05 27.04
CA THR A 91 5.28 -16.13 28.05
C THR A 91 6.39 -16.04 29.09
N ASP A 92 7.51 -15.39 28.73
CA ASP A 92 8.74 -15.27 29.50
C ASP A 92 8.83 -13.98 30.33
N ARG A 93 7.98 -12.99 30.02
CA ARG A 93 7.97 -11.67 30.67
C ARG A 93 6.58 -11.06 30.71
N CYS A 94 6.43 -9.98 31.47
CA CYS A 94 5.21 -9.15 31.40
C CYS A 94 5.14 -8.40 30.07
N ALA A 95 3.92 -8.19 29.57
CA ALA A 95 3.71 -7.38 28.37
C ALA A 95 4.11 -5.93 28.65
N VAL A 96 4.89 -5.33 27.75
CA VAL A 96 5.27 -3.92 27.82
C VAL A 96 4.23 -3.10 27.05
N MET A 97 3.95 -1.89 27.52
CA MET A 97 3.09 -0.93 26.79
C MET A 97 3.80 -0.34 25.56
N ASN A 98 4.12 -1.20 24.59
CA ASN A 98 4.74 -0.84 23.33
C ASN A 98 3.76 -1.05 22.18
N VAL A 99 3.64 -0.07 21.29
CA VAL A 99 2.75 -0.13 20.11
C VAL A 99 3.12 -1.23 19.11
N ARG A 100 4.28 -1.87 19.27
CA ARG A 100 4.78 -3.00 18.48
C ARG A 100 4.57 -4.36 19.16
N GLU A 101 4.03 -4.39 20.38
CA GLU A 101 3.77 -5.63 21.13
C GLU A 101 2.29 -5.73 21.54
N PRO A 102 1.73 -6.94 21.68
CA PRO A 102 0.44 -7.15 22.34
C PRO A 102 0.49 -6.66 23.81
N PRO A 103 -0.63 -6.15 24.35
CA PRO A 103 -1.96 -6.09 23.72
C PRO A 103 -2.17 -4.91 22.77
N LEU A 104 -1.30 -3.89 22.76
CA LEU A 104 -1.50 -2.66 21.99
C LEU A 104 -1.45 -2.87 20.47
N LEU A 105 -0.56 -3.74 20.01
CA LEU A 105 -0.44 -4.09 18.58
C LEU A 105 -1.78 -4.60 18.01
N LEU A 106 -2.50 -5.42 18.77
CA LEU A 106 -3.76 -6.05 18.34
C LEU A 106 -4.84 -5.00 18.09
N GLY A 107 -4.91 -3.95 18.92
CA GLY A 107 -5.87 -2.85 18.75
C GLY A 107 -5.59 -1.92 17.56
N ARG A 108 -4.49 -2.13 16.82
CA ARG A 108 -4.13 -1.34 15.63
C ARG A 108 -4.55 -1.99 14.31
N VAL A 109 -5.04 -3.23 14.35
CA VAL A 109 -5.41 -3.99 13.15
C VAL A 109 -6.73 -3.49 12.56
N CYS A 110 -7.80 -3.48 13.36
CA CYS A 110 -9.10 -2.92 13.00
C CYS A 110 -9.91 -2.52 14.25
N SER A 111 -11.06 -1.88 14.07
CA SER A 111 -11.96 -1.50 15.18
C SER A 111 -12.44 -2.72 15.98
N GLN A 112 -12.88 -3.78 15.30
CA GLN A 112 -13.36 -5.00 15.95
C GLN A 112 -12.29 -5.64 16.86
N TRP A 113 -11.04 -5.71 16.39
CA TRP A 113 -9.94 -6.27 17.18
C TRP A 113 -9.63 -5.41 18.41
N ARG A 114 -9.71 -4.09 18.27
CA ARG A 114 -9.56 -3.16 19.40
C ARG A 114 -10.65 -3.38 20.44
N ASP A 115 -11.91 -3.51 20.01
CA ASP A 115 -13.04 -3.73 20.92
C ASP A 115 -12.90 -5.05 21.66
N ILE A 116 -12.55 -6.13 20.96
CA ILE A 116 -12.26 -7.45 21.57
C ILE A 116 -11.10 -7.34 22.57
N ALA A 117 -9.99 -6.68 22.18
CA ALA A 117 -8.82 -6.55 23.05
C ALA A 117 -9.17 -5.80 24.35
N VAL A 118 -9.90 -4.68 24.25
CA VAL A 118 -10.36 -3.90 25.43
C VAL A 118 -11.32 -4.72 26.30
N ARG A 119 -12.23 -5.49 25.69
CA ARG A 119 -13.22 -6.34 26.40
C ARG A 119 -12.64 -7.64 26.94
N THR A 120 -11.34 -7.90 26.80
CA THR A 120 -10.68 -9.12 27.28
C THR A 120 -9.72 -8.80 28.44
N PRO A 121 -10.17 -8.81 29.72
CA PRO A 121 -9.33 -8.40 30.86
C PRO A 121 -8.03 -9.18 31.01
N ARG A 122 -8.01 -10.46 30.60
CA ARG A 122 -6.80 -11.31 30.62
C ARG A 122 -5.65 -10.76 29.77
N LEU A 123 -5.93 -9.92 28.77
CA LEU A 123 -4.88 -9.25 27.99
C LEU A 123 -4.15 -8.16 28.77
N TRP A 124 -4.76 -7.67 29.85
CA TRP A 124 -4.30 -6.53 30.63
C TRP A 124 -3.92 -6.92 32.06
N SER A 125 -3.84 -8.23 32.37
CA SER A 125 -3.56 -8.71 33.73
C SER A 125 -2.10 -8.56 34.16
N SER A 126 -1.17 -8.32 33.23
CA SER A 126 0.26 -8.15 33.52
C SER A 126 0.88 -7.12 32.58
N ILE A 127 0.98 -5.87 33.06
CA ILE A 127 1.51 -4.75 32.30
C ILE A 127 2.75 -4.21 33.00
N HIS A 128 3.86 -4.12 32.26
CA HIS A 128 5.07 -3.45 32.71
C HIS A 128 5.09 -2.00 32.20
N ILE A 129 5.03 -1.04 33.13
CA ILE A 129 5.17 0.39 32.84
C ILE A 129 6.61 0.78 33.14
N VAL A 130 7.34 1.23 32.11
CA VAL A 130 8.68 1.76 32.29
C VAL A 130 8.54 3.21 32.78
N PRO A 131 9.03 3.55 33.97
CA PRO A 131 9.02 4.93 34.43
C PRO A 131 9.92 5.79 33.53
N PRO A 132 9.58 7.08 33.31
CA PRO A 132 10.47 7.98 32.58
C PRO A 132 11.81 8.09 33.31
N LEU A 133 12.91 8.03 32.55
CA LEU A 133 14.24 8.28 33.07
C LEU A 133 14.33 9.78 33.43
N CYS A 134 14.58 10.07 34.71
CA CYS A 134 14.81 11.41 35.24
C CYS A 134 16.08 12.03 34.65
#